data_AF-A0A268QUU6-F1
#
_entry.id   AF-A0A268QUU6-F1
#
_cell.length_a   1.000
_cell.length_b   1.000
_cell.length_c   1.000
_cell.angle_alpha   90.00
_cell.angle_beta   90.00
_cell.angle_gamma   90.00
#
_symmetry.space_group_name_H-M   'P 1'
#
loop_
_entity.id
_entity.type
_entity.pdbx_description
1 polymer ?
#
loop_
_entity_poly.entity_id
_entity_poly.type
_entity_poly.pdbx_seq_one_letter_code
_entity_poly.pdbx_strand_id
1 'polypeptide(L)' 'GKEGKQKKHYEVVVENGKEISRKLLKTVTVEESKDRVVALGTKVASPVSTATVSRGNDSVAKEFYVNSTAYTA' A
#
# COMPACT_ATOMS: atom_id res chain seq x y z
N GLY A 1 -8.89 12.79 -5.37
CA GLY A 1 -8.48 13.08 -6.75
C GLY A 1 -9.70 13.40 -7.58
N LYS A 2 -9.51 14.15 -8.66
CA LYS A 2 -10.55 14.53 -9.62
C LYS A 2 -10.05 14.17 -11.02
N GLU A 3 -10.89 13.55 -11.83
CA GLU A 3 -10.53 13.25 -13.22
C GLU A 3 -10.47 14.55 -14.04
N GLY A 4 -9.43 14.68 -14.86
CA GLY A 4 -9.29 15.78 -15.81
C GLY A 4 -10.16 15.54 -17.04
N LYS A 5 -10.40 16.60 -17.82
CA LYS A 5 -11.14 16.53 -19.08
C LYS A 5 -10.27 17.04 -20.21
N GLN A 6 -10.14 16.23 -21.26
CA GLN A 6 -9.47 16.62 -22.50
C GLN A 6 -10.47 16.63 -23.64
N LYS A 7 -10.49 17.71 -24.42
CA LYS A 7 -11.24 17.79 -25.68
C LYS A 7 -10.29 17.53 -26.84
N LYS A 8 -10.63 16.56 -27.67
CA LYS A 8 -9.89 16.22 -28.88
C LYS A 8 -10.65 16.75 -30.10
N HIS A 9 -9.98 17.55 -30.90
CA HIS A 9 -10.50 18.07 -32.16
C HIS A 9 -10.02 17.17 -33.30
N TYR A 10 -10.99 16.67 -34.06
CA TYR A 10 -10.75 15.82 -35.21
C TYR A 10 -11.26 16.48 -36.47
N GLU A 11 -10.49 16.35 -37.55
CA GLU A 11 -10.98 16.61 -38.89
C GLU A 11 -11.45 15.30 -39.49
N VAL A 12 -12.71 15.27 -39.91
CA VAL A 12 -13.35 14.09 -40.48
C VAL A 12 -13.58 14.37 -41.96
N VAL A 13 -12.98 13.54 -42.81
CA VAL A 13 -13.22 13.59 -44.25
C VAL A 13 -14.36 12.63 -44.55
N VAL A 14 -15.44 13.16 -45.12
CA VAL A 14 -16.63 12.40 -45.51
C VAL A 14 -16.79 12.53 -47.01
N GLU A 15 -16.87 11.40 -47.70
CA GLU A 15 -17.14 11.35 -49.13
C GLU A 15 -18.39 10.51 -49.36
N ASN A 16 -19.37 11.06 -50.08
CA ASN A 16 -20.66 10.41 -50.35
C ASN A 16 -21.41 9.92 -49.09
N GLY A 17 -21.31 10.67 -48.00
CA GLY A 17 -21.97 10.35 -46.73
C GLY A 17 -21.30 9.27 -45.89
N LYS A 18 -20.14 8.74 -46.31
CA LYS A 18 -19.37 7.75 -45.55
C LYS A 18 -18.07 8.38 -45.02
N GLU A 19 -17.82 8.23 -43.73
CA GLU A 19 -16.56 8.65 -43.10
C GLU A 19 -15.42 7.79 -43.65
N ILE A 20 -14.50 8.42 -44.39
CA ILE A 20 -13.36 7.74 -45.02
C ILE A 20 -12.07 7.89 -44.22
N SER A 21 -11.92 9.00 -43.47
CA SER A 21 -10.74 9.22 -42.64
C SER A 21 -11.02 10.21 -41.51
N ARG A 22 -10.34 10.00 -40.39
CA ARG A 22 -10.35 10.87 -39.22
C ARG A 22 -8.93 11.21 -38.81
N LYS A 23 -8.61 12.51 -38.75
CA LYS A 23 -7.30 13.00 -38.32
C LYS A 23 -7.41 13.78 -37.02
N LEU A 24 -6.63 13.42 -36.01
CA LEU A 24 -6.53 14.20 -34.77
C LEU A 24 -5.69 15.45 -35.05
N LEU A 25 -6.31 16.61 -34.95
CA LEU A 25 -5.64 17.90 -35.19
C LEU A 25 -5.07 18.50 -33.90
N LYS A 26 -5.85 18.43 -32.82
CA LYS A 26 -5.50 19.13 -31.58
C LYS A 26 -6.13 18.46 -30.37
N THR A 27 -5.36 18.33 -29.31
CA THR A 27 -5.86 17.94 -27.99
C THR A 27 -5.73 19.15 -27.07
N VAL A 28 -6.84 19.55 -26.45
CA VAL A 28 -6.90 20.68 -25.52
C VAL A 28 -7.34 20.15 -24.16
N THR A 29 -6.49 20.33 -23.15
CA THR A 29 -6.84 20.04 -21.76
C THR A 29 -7.78 21.15 -21.27
N VAL A 30 -9.03 20.77 -20.97
CA VAL A 30 -10.06 21.70 -20.49
C VAL A 30 -10.08 21.75 -18.97
N GLU A 31 -9.73 20.64 -18.33
CA GLU A 31 -9.69 20.52 -16.88
C GLU A 31 -8.55 19.60 -16.49
N GLU A 32 -7.66 20.06 -15.62
CA GLU A 32 -6.53 19.26 -15.15
C GLU A 32 -6.99 18.23 -14.11
N SER A 33 -6.44 17.02 -14.20
CA SER A 33 -6.68 15.99 -13.19
C SER A 33 -6.02 16.39 -11.87
N LYS A 34 -6.72 16.17 -10.76
CA LYS A 34 -6.15 16.34 -9.42
C LYS A 34 -5.81 14.98 -8.84
N ASP A 35 -4.59 14.84 -8.35
CA ASP A 35 -4.13 13.58 -7.78
C ASP A 35 -4.96 13.18 -6.56
N ARG A 36 -5.14 11.86 -6.40
CA ARG A 36 -5.76 11.29 -5.21
C ARG A 36 -4.65 10.87 -4.26
N VAL A 37 -4.63 11.47 -3.08
CA VAL A 37 -3.77 10.99 -1.99
C VAL A 37 -4.25 9.61 -1.56
N VAL A 38 -3.36 8.63 -1.63
CA VAL A 38 -3.58 7.26 -1.15
C VAL A 38 -2.61 7.01 0.00
N ALA A 39 -3.13 6.78 1.20
CA ALA A 39 -2.31 6.43 2.35
C ALA A 39 -2.04 4.92 2.31
N LEU A 40 -0.79 4.54 2.07
CA LEU A 40 -0.33 3.16 2.23
C LEU A 40 0.24 3.03 3.64
N GLY A 41 -0.27 2.07 4.43
CA GLY A 41 0.25 1.82 5.77
C GLY A 41 1.69 1.31 5.68
N THR A 42 2.65 2.09 6.17
CA THR A 42 4.09 1.75 6.16
C THR A 42 4.46 0.81 7.31
N LYS A 43 3.55 -0.08 7.73
CA LYS A 43 3.85 -1.07 8.75
C LYS A 43 4.90 -2.00 8.16
N VAL A 44 6.15 -1.78 8.56
CA VAL A 44 7.24 -2.71 8.32
C VAL A 44 6.76 -4.03 8.89
N ALA A 45 6.50 -5.01 8.02
CA ALA A 45 6.54 -6.39 8.45
C ALA A 45 8.00 -6.59 8.85
N SER A 46 8.32 -6.38 10.14
CA SER A 46 9.56 -6.88 10.69
C SER A 46 9.69 -8.30 10.17
N PRO A 47 10.83 -8.69 9.57
CA PRO A 47 11.01 -10.08 9.18
C PRO A 47 10.67 -10.88 10.43
N VAL A 48 9.58 -11.66 10.33
CA VAL A 48 9.21 -12.64 11.35
C VAL A 48 10.51 -13.38 11.58
N SER A 49 11.12 -13.11 12.73
CA SER A 49 12.46 -13.56 13.04
C SER A 49 12.32 -15.05 13.32
N THR A 50 12.27 -15.84 12.26
CA THR A 50 12.50 -17.27 12.34
C THR A 50 13.92 -17.43 12.87
N ALA A 51 13.97 -17.80 14.15
CA ALA A 51 15.14 -18.12 14.96
C ALA A 51 16.04 -16.94 15.38
N THR A 52 16.05 -16.66 16.69
CA THR A 52 17.18 -17.02 17.58
C THR A 52 16.79 -16.64 19.01
N VAL A 53 16.82 -17.62 19.92
CA VAL A 53 16.56 -17.38 21.34
C VAL A 53 17.70 -16.53 21.89
N SER A 54 17.46 -15.24 22.14
CA SER A 54 18.43 -14.38 22.80
C SER A 54 18.31 -14.57 24.31
N ARG A 55 19.18 -15.41 24.88
CA ARG A 55 19.43 -15.45 26.33
C ARG A 55 20.37 -14.29 26.69
N GLY A 56 19.83 -13.08 26.64
CA GLY A 56 20.50 -11.86 27.10
C GLY A 56 20.27 -11.65 28.59
N ASN A 57 21.07 -12.38 29.39
CA ASN A 57 21.60 -12.04 30.71
C ASN A 57 21.03 -10.80 31.45
N ASP A 58 19.80 -10.87 32.00
CA ASP A 58 19.36 -9.88 33.01
C ASP A 58 18.22 -10.31 33.95
N SER A 59 18.34 -11.50 34.55
CA SER A 59 17.56 -11.79 35.76
C SER A 59 18.20 -12.96 36.50
N VAL A 60 19.11 -12.65 37.44
CA VAL A 60 19.35 -13.56 38.57
C VAL A 60 18.04 -13.59 39.36
N ALA A 61 17.14 -14.48 38.96
CA ALA A 61 15.98 -14.81 39.77
C ALA A 61 16.54 -15.46 41.05
N LYS A 62 16.21 -14.87 42.21
CA LYS A 62 16.65 -15.41 43.49
C LYS A 62 15.76 -16.62 43.80
N GLU A 63 16.24 -17.80 43.44
CA GLU A 63 15.55 -19.06 43.67
C GLU A 63 15.66 -19.44 45.16
N PHE A 64 14.52 -19.70 45.80
CA PHE A 64 14.47 -20.23 47.17
C PHE A 64 13.99 -21.68 47.11
N TYR A 65 14.83 -22.59 47.59
CA TYR A 65 14.46 -23.99 47.81
C TYR A 65 13.93 -24.16 49.23
N VAL A 66 12.70 -24.64 49.37
CA VAL A 66 12.08 -24.98 50.64
C VAL A 66 11.73 -26.46 50.67
N ASN A 67 12.18 -27.17 51.70
CA ASN A 67 11.77 -28.54 51.99
C ASN A 67 10.82 -28.52 53.19
N SER A 68 9.60 -29.05 53.00
CA SER A 68 8.58 -29.14 54.05
C SER A 68 8.37 -30.60 54.44
N THR A 69 8.54 -30.93 55.72
CA THR A 69 8.22 -32.25 56.28
C THR A 69 6.94 -32.15 57.11
N ALA A 70 5.90 -32.93 56.78
CA ALA A 70 4.69 -33.03 57.59
C ALA A 70 4.75 -34.29 58.47
N TYR A 71 4.57 -34.13 59.79
CA TYR A 71 4.38 -35.23 60.73
C TYR A 71 2.89 -35.34 61.06
N THR A 72 2.30 -36.50 60.86
CA THR A 72 0.93 -36.83 61.31
C THR A 72 1.02 -37.72 62.55
N ALA A 73 0.28 -37.38 63.61
CA ALA A 73 0.16 -38.15 64.84
C ALA A 73 -1.07 -39.06 64.82
#